data_AF-A0A350H566-F1
#
_entry.id   AF-A0A350H566-F1
#
_cell.length_a   1.000
_cell.length_b   1.000
_cell.length_c   1.000
_cell.angle_alpha   90.00
_cell.angle_beta   90.00
_cell.angle_gamma   90.00
#
_symmetry.space_group_name_H-M   'P 1'
#
loop_
_entity.id
_entity.type
_entity.pdbx_description
1 polymer ?
#
loop_
_entity_poly.entity_id
_entity_poly.type
_entity_poly.pdbx_seq_one_letter_code
_entity_poly.pdbx_strand_id
1 'polypeptide(L)'
;KYIVNKLRKAGIDTSRKIVLYAPTWKGQLYNKLDYNLSEFKSTVRKFQRSVPEGYNVYLRVHYFIYKELEADEEFKDMLIPFTIDTNELLSVVDVMISDYSSIFFDFLRTGKPVIFYVPDLKEYESGRGLYVPIEALPGAVCEDIEDAANTLNACINNLDAYNEYYEEKYLRMQWWCSKGCTDKVIETLLGNAEIPDKEKIKDEMYDGMNSDRLIDRVWGSGKNKKPEHNDTKQDKKNHILYCVDWKTCSPNVLEELKEVVDNIDYELADVTILTNVFTDNLPTKQYFHRMIPRDVRILTYTKLPYEGDSTSQFIMYDIERTLGRSRYDYIYDLSPLPRDWPKYAITKKNLGEDEES
;
A
#
# COMPACT_ATOMS: atom_id res chain seq x y z
N LYS A 1 -10.32 14.12 9.96
CA LYS A 1 -9.83 15.51 9.71
C LYS A 1 -8.49 15.54 8.97
N TYR A 2 -7.48 14.76 9.39
CA TYR A 2 -6.18 14.69 8.73
C TYR A 2 -6.25 14.31 7.23
N ILE A 3 -6.84 13.16 6.89
CA ILE A 3 -6.97 12.70 5.50
C ILE A 3 -7.77 13.67 4.62
N VAL A 4 -8.82 14.29 5.16
CA VAL A 4 -9.62 15.30 4.45
C VAL A 4 -8.74 16.49 4.01
N ASN A 5 -7.85 16.96 4.88
CA ASN A 5 -6.92 18.04 4.53
C ASN A 5 -5.89 17.58 3.48
N LYS A 6 -5.41 16.34 3.57
CA LYS A 6 -4.48 15.74 2.60
C LYS A 6 -5.10 15.66 1.21
N LEU A 7 -6.36 15.23 1.12
CA LEU A 7 -7.14 15.20 -0.13
C LEU A 7 -7.36 16.60 -0.71
N ARG A 8 -7.75 17.58 0.11
CA ARG A 8 -7.92 18.98 -0.35
C ARG A 8 -6.62 19.58 -0.91
N LYS A 9 -5.48 19.31 -0.27
CA LYS A 9 -4.16 19.72 -0.78
C LYS A 9 -3.82 19.06 -2.11
N ALA A 10 -4.37 17.88 -2.37
CA ALA A 10 -4.24 17.15 -3.62
C ALA A 10 -5.30 17.55 -4.67
N GLY A 11 -6.08 18.62 -4.45
CA GLY A 11 -7.09 19.10 -5.40
C GLY A 11 -8.42 18.33 -5.34
N ILE A 12 -8.60 17.43 -4.39
CA ILE A 12 -9.81 16.61 -4.26
C ILE A 12 -10.87 17.38 -3.46
N ASP A 13 -12.04 17.56 -4.05
CA ASP A 13 -13.20 18.16 -3.40
C ASP A 13 -13.85 17.17 -2.43
N THR A 14 -13.70 17.47 -1.15
CA THR A 14 -14.26 16.71 -0.04
C THR A 14 -15.50 17.37 0.58
N SER A 15 -16.09 18.39 -0.06
CA SER A 15 -17.35 19.00 0.38
C SER A 15 -18.54 18.10 0.05
N ARG A 16 -18.37 17.27 -0.98
CA ARG A 16 -19.30 16.23 -1.43
C ARG A 16 -18.83 14.87 -0.94
N LYS A 17 -19.77 13.93 -0.90
CA LYS A 17 -19.51 12.52 -0.59
C LYS A 17 -18.70 11.87 -1.70
N ILE A 18 -17.91 10.86 -1.36
CA ILE A 18 -16.95 10.25 -2.28
C ILE A 18 -17.46 8.88 -2.75
N VAL A 19 -17.67 8.74 -4.06
CA VAL A 19 -17.76 7.43 -4.71
C VAL A 19 -16.39 7.09 -5.27
N LEU A 20 -15.80 5.97 -4.83
CA LEU A 20 -14.50 5.53 -5.34
C LEU A 20 -14.69 4.41 -6.36
N TYR A 21 -14.28 4.63 -7.61
CA TYR A 21 -14.16 3.57 -8.59
C TYR A 21 -12.70 3.06 -8.65
N ALA A 22 -12.52 1.79 -8.27
CA ALA A 22 -11.20 1.17 -8.10
C ALA A 22 -11.11 -0.20 -8.82
N PRO A 23 -11.16 -0.23 -10.16
CA PRO A 23 -11.08 -1.49 -10.92
C PRO A 23 -9.66 -2.08 -10.93
N THR A 24 -9.57 -3.39 -11.05
CA THR A 24 -8.31 -4.09 -11.34
C THR A 24 -7.79 -3.76 -12.74
N TRP A 25 -6.47 -3.84 -12.89
CA TRP A 25 -5.83 -3.73 -14.19
C TRP A 25 -5.89 -5.06 -14.95
N LYS A 26 -6.43 -4.98 -16.15
CA LYS A 26 -6.60 -6.09 -17.09
C LYS A 26 -5.50 -6.03 -18.14
N GLY A 27 -4.29 -6.40 -17.76
CA GLY A 27 -3.20 -6.57 -18.72
C GLY A 27 -2.86 -8.04 -18.92
N GLN A 28 -2.82 -8.47 -20.18
CA GLN A 28 -2.01 -9.62 -20.53
C GLN A 28 -0.53 -9.27 -20.36
N LEU A 29 0.26 -10.26 -19.95
CA LEU A 29 1.72 -10.27 -19.84
C LEU A 29 2.41 -9.13 -20.62
N TYR A 30 2.89 -8.15 -19.86
CA TYR A 30 4.01 -7.26 -20.14
C TYR A 30 4.09 -6.41 -21.41
N ASN A 31 3.26 -6.50 -22.46
CA ASN A 31 3.54 -5.73 -23.69
C ASN A 31 2.36 -5.30 -24.60
N LYS A 32 1.10 -5.40 -24.17
CA LYS A 32 -0.02 -4.77 -24.90
C LYS A 32 -1.00 -4.10 -23.93
N LEU A 33 -1.14 -2.78 -24.08
CA LEU A 33 -2.27 -2.01 -23.56
C LEU A 33 -3.51 -2.36 -24.40
N ASP A 34 -4.02 -3.60 -24.29
CA ASP A 34 -5.35 -3.96 -24.83
C ASP A 34 -6.46 -3.55 -23.84
N TYR A 35 -6.30 -2.37 -23.23
CA TYR A 35 -7.35 -1.74 -22.46
C TYR A 35 -8.03 -0.71 -23.34
N ASN A 36 -9.31 -0.89 -23.63
CA ASN A 36 -10.08 0.09 -24.37
C ASN A 36 -10.30 1.33 -23.50
N LEU A 37 -9.33 2.25 -23.50
CA LEU A 37 -9.36 3.49 -22.72
C LEU A 37 -10.63 4.31 -23.02
N SER A 38 -11.13 4.26 -24.26
CA SER A 38 -12.38 4.93 -24.64
C SER A 38 -13.58 4.33 -23.91
N GLU A 39 -13.66 3.01 -23.82
CA GLU A 39 -14.71 2.31 -23.08
C GLU A 39 -14.65 2.63 -21.59
N PHE A 40 -13.45 2.57 -20.98
CA PHE A 40 -13.28 2.98 -19.59
C PHE A 40 -13.71 4.42 -19.33
N LYS A 41 -13.31 5.36 -20.19
CA LYS A 41 -13.75 6.77 -20.09
C LYS A 41 -15.28 6.87 -20.19
N SER A 42 -15.91 6.07 -21.06
CA SER A 42 -17.38 5.99 -21.15
C SER A 42 -18.01 5.47 -19.85
N THR A 43 -17.46 4.40 -19.27
CA THR A 43 -17.86 3.85 -17.97
C THR A 43 -17.78 4.90 -16.86
N VAL A 44 -16.66 5.63 -16.77
CA VAL A 44 -16.48 6.69 -15.77
C VAL A 44 -17.51 7.80 -15.93
N ARG A 45 -17.74 8.29 -17.16
CA ARG A 45 -18.78 9.29 -17.44
C ARG A 45 -20.16 8.79 -17.05
N LYS A 46 -20.45 7.50 -17.25
CA LYS A 46 -21.73 6.92 -16.85
C LYS A 46 -21.92 6.98 -15.34
N PHE A 47 -20.90 6.61 -14.56
CA PHE A 47 -20.95 6.73 -13.09
C PHE A 47 -21.08 8.18 -12.63
N GLN A 48 -20.36 9.13 -13.25
CA GLN A 48 -20.51 10.55 -12.91
C GLN A 48 -21.94 11.05 -13.12
N ARG A 49 -22.62 10.60 -14.17
CA ARG A 49 -24.00 10.99 -14.47
C ARG A 49 -25.04 10.31 -13.59
N SER A 50 -24.70 9.19 -12.95
CA SER A 50 -25.64 8.44 -12.11
C SER A 50 -25.58 8.81 -10.64
N VAL A 51 -24.60 9.60 -10.20
CA VAL A 51 -24.55 10.14 -8.83
C VAL A 51 -25.24 11.51 -8.74
N PRO A 52 -25.95 11.82 -7.64
CA PRO A 52 -26.54 13.14 -7.43
C PRO A 52 -25.48 14.20 -7.07
N GLU A 53 -25.84 15.48 -7.12
CA GLU A 53 -24.92 16.63 -6.91
C GLU A 53 -24.12 16.58 -5.60
N GLY A 54 -24.64 15.91 -4.57
CA GLY A 54 -23.96 15.73 -3.28
C GLY A 54 -22.80 14.73 -3.29
N TYR A 55 -22.47 14.12 -4.44
CA TYR A 55 -21.43 13.10 -4.58
C TYR A 55 -20.48 13.44 -5.73
N ASN A 56 -19.21 13.06 -5.58
CA ASN A 56 -18.20 13.08 -6.63
C ASN A 56 -17.68 11.65 -6.86
N VAL A 57 -17.41 11.30 -8.12
CA VAL A 57 -16.75 10.05 -8.48
C VAL A 57 -15.25 10.29 -8.60
N TYR A 58 -14.46 9.52 -7.87
CA TYR A 58 -13.00 9.54 -7.91
C TYR A 58 -12.44 8.19 -8.32
N LEU A 59 -11.24 8.19 -8.88
CA LEU A 59 -10.61 7.05 -9.51
C LEU A 59 -9.35 6.62 -8.74
N ARG A 60 -9.27 5.33 -8.43
CA ARG A 60 -8.04 4.67 -7.96
C ARG A 60 -7.69 3.54 -8.92
N VAL A 61 -7.07 3.92 -10.03
CA VAL A 61 -6.69 3.01 -11.12
C VAL A 61 -5.22 2.59 -11.00
N HIS A 62 -4.84 1.55 -11.73
CA HIS A 62 -3.45 1.17 -11.88
C HIS A 62 -2.63 2.25 -12.61
N TYR A 63 -1.32 2.36 -12.30
CA TYR A 63 -0.50 3.49 -12.76
C TYR A 63 -0.41 3.64 -14.29
N PHE A 64 -0.55 2.55 -15.05
CA PHE A 64 -0.60 2.65 -16.52
C PHE A 64 -1.81 3.46 -16.99
N ILE A 65 -2.98 3.21 -16.42
CA ILE A 65 -4.19 3.98 -16.74
C ILE A 65 -4.11 5.37 -16.12
N TYR A 66 -3.54 5.49 -14.91
CA TYR A 66 -3.35 6.79 -14.25
C TYR A 66 -2.62 7.78 -15.16
N LYS A 67 -1.50 7.39 -15.78
CA LYS A 67 -0.73 8.26 -16.66
C LYS A 67 -1.52 8.73 -17.89
N GLU A 68 -2.27 7.83 -18.50
CA GLU A 68 -3.12 8.15 -19.66
C GLU A 68 -4.25 9.13 -19.29
N LEU A 69 -4.76 9.05 -18.06
CA LEU A 69 -5.82 9.93 -17.57
C LEU A 69 -5.30 11.24 -16.98
N GLU A 70 -4.07 11.26 -16.46
CA GLU A 70 -3.41 12.45 -15.93
C GLU A 70 -3.16 13.49 -17.04
N ALA A 71 -2.89 13.00 -18.26
CA ALA A 71 -2.78 13.84 -19.46
C ALA A 71 -4.14 14.24 -20.07
N ASP A 72 -5.26 13.76 -19.52
CA ASP A 72 -6.60 14.04 -20.02
C ASP A 72 -7.30 15.09 -19.14
N GLU A 73 -7.59 16.25 -19.72
CA GLU A 73 -8.24 17.38 -19.04
C GLU A 73 -9.60 17.05 -18.42
N GLU A 74 -10.33 16.07 -18.95
CA GLU A 74 -11.63 15.65 -18.41
C GLU A 74 -11.49 14.79 -17.15
N PHE A 75 -10.44 13.95 -17.07
CA PHE A 75 -10.33 12.90 -16.05
C PHE A 75 -9.26 13.18 -14.98
N LYS A 76 -8.30 14.07 -15.24
CA LYS A 76 -7.17 14.34 -14.33
C LYS A 76 -7.63 14.72 -12.91
N ASP A 77 -8.67 15.52 -12.77
CA ASP A 77 -9.18 16.00 -11.48
C ASP A 77 -9.98 14.93 -10.72
N MET A 78 -10.27 13.79 -11.37
CA MET A 78 -10.89 12.62 -10.74
C MET A 78 -9.87 11.65 -10.17
N LEU A 79 -8.59 11.80 -10.48
CA LEU A 79 -7.55 10.85 -10.06
C LEU A 79 -7.15 11.08 -8.60
N ILE A 80 -7.25 10.06 -7.75
CA ILE A 80 -6.64 10.12 -6.41
C ILE A 80 -5.15 9.79 -6.50
N PRO A 81 -4.23 10.72 -6.17
CA PRO A 81 -2.80 10.48 -6.30
C PRO A 81 -2.30 9.33 -5.42
N PHE A 82 -1.29 8.60 -5.91
CA PHE A 82 -0.69 7.47 -5.16
C PHE A 82 0.01 7.87 -3.86
N THR A 83 0.30 9.16 -3.68
CA THR A 83 0.82 9.74 -2.43
C THR A 83 -0.21 9.73 -1.29
N ILE A 84 -1.49 9.55 -1.61
CA ILE A 84 -2.53 9.25 -0.63
C ILE A 84 -2.50 7.76 -0.32
N ASP A 85 -2.31 7.41 0.95
CA ASP A 85 -2.38 6.02 1.39
C ASP A 85 -3.78 5.47 1.16
N THR A 86 -3.85 4.24 0.66
CA THR A 86 -5.13 3.63 0.28
C THR A 86 -6.02 3.42 1.51
N ASN A 87 -5.49 2.95 2.64
CA ASN A 87 -6.30 2.73 3.83
C ASN A 87 -6.80 4.04 4.44
N GLU A 88 -5.98 5.10 4.41
CA GLU A 88 -6.43 6.44 4.77
C GLU A 88 -7.59 6.90 3.86
N LEU A 89 -7.44 6.76 2.53
CA LEU A 89 -8.48 7.11 1.56
C LEU A 89 -9.79 6.37 1.84
N LEU A 90 -9.73 5.05 2.04
CA LEU A 90 -10.91 4.22 2.27
C LEU A 90 -11.76 4.69 3.46
N SER A 91 -11.15 5.33 4.46
CA SER A 91 -11.88 5.88 5.63
C SER A 91 -12.85 7.02 5.29
N VAL A 92 -12.68 7.69 4.14
CA VAL A 92 -13.52 8.81 3.70
C VAL A 92 -14.34 8.52 2.44
N VAL A 93 -14.20 7.33 1.85
CA VAL A 93 -15.05 6.86 0.75
C VAL A 93 -16.43 6.53 1.28
N ASP A 94 -17.49 6.95 0.60
CA ASP A 94 -18.90 6.72 0.98
C ASP A 94 -19.53 5.52 0.26
N VAL A 95 -19.16 5.29 -1.00
CA VAL A 95 -19.57 4.12 -1.78
C VAL A 95 -18.35 3.65 -2.58
N MET A 96 -18.08 2.36 -2.60
CA MET A 96 -17.04 1.78 -3.45
C MET A 96 -17.66 1.09 -4.66
N ILE A 97 -17.08 1.32 -5.82
CA ILE A 97 -17.29 0.52 -7.03
C ILE A 97 -15.96 -0.18 -7.32
N SER A 98 -15.98 -1.51 -7.39
CA SER A 98 -14.80 -2.33 -7.63
C SER A 98 -15.20 -3.51 -8.51
N ASP A 99 -14.24 -4.36 -8.85
CA ASP A 99 -14.40 -5.66 -9.48
C ASP A 99 -13.81 -6.73 -8.53
N TYR A 100 -12.97 -7.64 -9.03
CA TYR A 100 -12.30 -8.68 -8.27
C TYR A 100 -11.13 -8.21 -7.39
N SER A 101 -10.90 -6.89 -7.28
CA SER A 101 -9.81 -6.33 -6.48
C SER A 101 -9.93 -6.68 -4.99
N SER A 102 -8.82 -7.04 -4.34
CA SER A 102 -8.83 -7.29 -2.89
C SER A 102 -9.09 -6.03 -2.06
N ILE A 103 -9.07 -4.83 -2.67
CA ILE A 103 -9.32 -3.55 -1.98
C ILE A 103 -10.69 -3.51 -1.28
N PHE A 104 -11.69 -4.25 -1.78
CA PHE A 104 -12.99 -4.26 -1.12
C PHE A 104 -12.91 -4.88 0.28
N PHE A 105 -12.04 -5.87 0.52
CA PHE A 105 -11.87 -6.48 1.85
C PHE A 105 -11.44 -5.44 2.88
N ASP A 106 -10.49 -4.58 2.54
CA ASP A 106 -10.04 -3.49 3.41
C ASP A 106 -11.20 -2.50 3.66
N PHE A 107 -11.98 -2.22 2.61
CA PHE A 107 -13.11 -1.30 2.69
C PHE A 107 -14.29 -1.85 3.48
N LEU A 108 -14.50 -3.18 3.57
CA LEU A 108 -15.57 -3.77 4.39
C LEU A 108 -15.49 -3.36 5.86
N ARG A 109 -14.32 -2.93 6.35
CA ARG A 109 -14.16 -2.45 7.72
C ARG A 109 -14.91 -1.14 7.99
N THR A 110 -15.23 -0.38 6.94
CA THR A 110 -15.94 0.90 7.03
C THR A 110 -17.44 0.74 7.29
N GLY A 111 -18.03 -0.43 6.98
CA GLY A 111 -19.48 -0.64 7.05
C GLY A 111 -20.26 0.05 5.91
N LYS A 112 -19.56 0.51 4.87
CA LYS A 112 -20.15 1.22 3.73
C LYS A 112 -20.34 0.31 2.52
N PRO A 113 -21.29 0.64 1.61
CA PRO A 113 -21.69 -0.22 0.51
C PRO A 113 -20.62 -0.39 -0.57
N VAL A 114 -20.61 -1.58 -1.17
CA VAL A 114 -19.73 -1.95 -2.29
C VAL A 114 -20.58 -2.44 -3.46
N ILE A 115 -20.33 -1.92 -4.65
CA ILE A 115 -20.92 -2.37 -5.91
C ILE A 115 -19.81 -3.01 -6.76
N PHE A 116 -20.09 -4.19 -7.30
CA PHE A 116 -19.16 -4.96 -8.11
C PHE A 116 -19.54 -4.82 -9.59
N TYR A 117 -18.74 -4.09 -10.35
CA TYR A 117 -18.87 -3.99 -11.81
C TYR A 117 -17.88 -4.94 -12.49
N VAL A 118 -18.40 -5.99 -13.11
CA VAL A 118 -17.66 -7.17 -13.57
C VAL A 118 -17.98 -7.51 -15.02
N PRO A 119 -17.68 -6.62 -15.99
CA PRO A 119 -18.09 -6.79 -17.39
C PRO A 119 -17.42 -7.97 -18.12
N ASP A 120 -16.31 -8.48 -17.58
CA ASP A 120 -15.48 -9.53 -18.15
C ASP A 120 -15.61 -10.85 -17.38
N LEU A 121 -16.71 -11.06 -16.68
CA LEU A 121 -16.83 -12.14 -15.72
C LEU A 121 -16.54 -13.53 -16.31
N LYS A 122 -17.13 -13.82 -17.47
CA LYS A 122 -16.95 -15.11 -18.16
C LYS A 122 -15.49 -15.34 -18.54
N GLU A 123 -14.78 -14.29 -18.93
CA GLU A 123 -13.35 -14.37 -19.28
C GLU A 123 -12.50 -14.55 -18.02
N TYR A 124 -12.83 -13.85 -16.95
CA TYR A 124 -12.10 -13.92 -15.69
C TYR A 124 -12.21 -15.31 -15.02
N GLU A 125 -13.40 -15.89 -14.98
CA GLU A 125 -13.65 -17.22 -14.40
C GLU A 125 -12.91 -18.33 -15.15
N SER A 126 -12.84 -18.24 -16.47
CA SER A 126 -12.17 -19.25 -17.31
C SER A 126 -10.65 -19.18 -17.26
N GLY A 127 -10.08 -18.00 -16.97
CA GLY A 127 -8.63 -17.78 -16.99
C GLY A 127 -7.94 -17.86 -15.64
N ARG A 128 -8.32 -16.98 -14.69
CA ARG A 128 -7.60 -16.80 -13.42
C ARG A 128 -8.23 -17.56 -12.25
N GLY A 129 -9.53 -17.86 -12.36
CA GLY A 129 -10.33 -18.35 -11.25
C GLY A 129 -10.64 -17.26 -10.22
N LEU A 130 -11.73 -17.43 -9.49
CA LEU A 130 -12.15 -16.52 -8.43
C LEU A 130 -11.78 -17.13 -7.06
N TYR A 131 -11.12 -16.34 -6.21
CA TYR A 131 -10.88 -16.74 -4.80
C TYR A 131 -12.18 -16.81 -4.00
N VAL A 132 -13.16 -15.98 -4.38
CA VAL A 132 -14.47 -15.89 -3.75
C VAL A 132 -15.53 -16.02 -4.84
N PRO A 133 -16.48 -16.95 -4.69
CA PRO A 133 -17.59 -17.05 -5.64
C PRO A 133 -18.39 -15.75 -5.63
N ILE A 134 -18.83 -15.32 -6.80
CA ILE A 134 -19.53 -14.05 -7.02
C ILE A 134 -20.77 -13.93 -6.16
N GLU A 135 -21.46 -15.05 -5.97
CA GLU A 135 -22.68 -15.15 -5.18
C GLU A 135 -22.43 -14.82 -3.71
N ALA A 136 -21.18 -14.97 -3.24
CA ALA A 136 -20.77 -14.61 -1.89
C ALA A 136 -20.31 -13.15 -1.76
N LEU A 137 -20.19 -12.39 -2.86
CA LEU A 137 -19.75 -11.00 -2.78
C LEU A 137 -20.73 -10.15 -1.94
N PRO A 138 -20.20 -9.26 -1.08
CA PRO A 138 -20.97 -8.50 -0.10
C PRO A 138 -21.60 -7.24 -0.70
N GLY A 139 -22.20 -7.36 -1.89
CA GLY A 139 -22.73 -6.24 -2.65
C GLY A 139 -23.38 -6.66 -3.96
N ALA A 140 -23.95 -5.69 -4.65
CA ALA A 140 -24.55 -5.89 -5.96
C ALA A 140 -23.49 -6.23 -6.99
N VAL A 141 -23.77 -7.21 -7.84
CA VAL A 141 -22.89 -7.64 -8.92
C VAL A 141 -23.56 -7.32 -10.25
N CYS A 142 -22.87 -6.53 -11.08
CA CYS A 142 -23.38 -6.03 -12.35
C CYS A 142 -22.36 -6.34 -13.46
N GLU A 143 -22.77 -7.08 -14.48
CA GLU A 143 -21.96 -7.28 -15.70
C GLU A 143 -22.15 -6.12 -16.69
N ASP A 144 -23.35 -5.51 -16.71
CA ASP A 144 -23.68 -4.39 -17.59
C ASP A 144 -23.49 -3.02 -16.90
N ILE A 145 -23.05 -2.03 -17.68
CA ILE A 145 -22.77 -0.68 -17.18
C ILE A 145 -24.04 0.12 -16.85
N GLU A 146 -25.15 -0.11 -17.55
CA GLU A 146 -26.44 0.50 -17.20
C GLU A 146 -26.92 -0.05 -15.87
N ASP A 147 -26.83 -1.37 -15.67
CA ASP A 147 -27.19 -2.00 -14.39
C ASP A 147 -26.33 -1.50 -13.24
N ALA A 148 -25.02 -1.36 -13.44
CA ALA A 148 -24.11 -0.81 -12.43
C ALA A 148 -24.43 0.65 -12.10
N ALA A 149 -24.71 1.47 -13.11
CA ALA A 149 -25.05 2.88 -12.93
C ALA A 149 -26.40 3.08 -12.23
N ASN A 150 -27.42 2.31 -12.60
CA ASN A 150 -28.73 2.31 -11.97
C ASN A 150 -28.65 1.83 -10.52
N THR A 151 -27.86 0.78 -10.27
CA THR A 151 -27.60 0.25 -8.93
C THR A 151 -26.90 1.29 -8.05
N LEU A 152 -25.90 2.00 -8.59
CA LEU A 152 -25.23 3.10 -7.87
C LEU A 152 -26.22 4.19 -7.46
N ASN A 153 -27.07 4.63 -8.40
CA ASN A 153 -28.07 5.65 -8.11
C ASN A 153 -29.07 5.18 -7.04
N ALA A 154 -29.59 3.96 -7.16
CA ALA A 154 -30.53 3.39 -6.21
C ALA A 154 -29.90 3.21 -4.81
N CYS A 155 -28.65 2.73 -4.75
CA CYS A 155 -27.88 2.59 -3.52
C CYS A 155 -27.73 3.94 -2.80
N ILE A 156 -27.33 4.99 -3.53
CA ILE A 156 -27.14 6.33 -2.95
C ILE A 156 -28.46 6.91 -2.43
N ASN A 157 -29.58 6.68 -3.13
CA ASN A 157 -30.89 7.19 -2.75
C ASN A 157 -31.52 6.44 -1.56
N ASN A 158 -31.10 5.20 -1.29
CA ASN A 158 -31.59 4.41 -0.16
C ASN A 158 -30.49 3.48 0.40
N LEU A 159 -29.51 4.09 1.06
CA LEU A 159 -28.36 3.39 1.63
C LEU A 159 -28.77 2.34 2.67
N ASP A 160 -29.77 2.65 3.51
CA ASP A 160 -30.21 1.76 4.58
C ASP A 160 -30.79 0.46 4.01
N ALA A 161 -31.68 0.56 3.01
CA ALA A 161 -32.24 -0.64 2.37
C ALA A 161 -31.18 -1.44 1.61
N TYR A 162 -30.21 -0.76 0.97
CA TYR A 162 -29.09 -1.44 0.32
C TYR A 162 -28.25 -2.22 1.32
N ASN A 163 -27.88 -1.58 2.43
CA ASN A 163 -27.06 -2.19 3.48
C ASN A 163 -27.80 -3.35 4.15
N GLU A 164 -29.09 -3.20 4.44
CA GLU A 164 -29.94 -4.26 5.00
C GLU A 164 -30.00 -5.47 4.06
N TYR A 165 -30.19 -5.25 2.76
CA TYR A 165 -30.28 -6.33 1.78
C TYR A 165 -28.97 -7.15 1.66
N TYR A 166 -27.82 -6.51 1.80
CA TYR A 166 -26.51 -7.18 1.71
C TYR A 166 -25.88 -7.52 3.07
N GLU A 167 -26.54 -7.21 4.19
CA GLU A 167 -25.98 -7.29 5.54
C GLU A 167 -25.37 -8.67 5.85
N GLU A 168 -26.09 -9.74 5.55
CA GLU A 168 -25.63 -11.10 5.87
C GLU A 168 -24.32 -11.44 5.15
N LYS A 169 -24.23 -11.15 3.84
CA LYS A 169 -23.02 -11.38 3.05
C LYS A 169 -21.89 -10.46 3.51
N TYR A 170 -22.23 -9.21 3.81
CA TYR A 170 -21.29 -8.22 4.30
C TYR A 170 -20.64 -8.64 5.62
N LEU A 171 -21.43 -9.02 6.63
CA LEU A 171 -20.93 -9.46 7.93
C LEU A 171 -20.13 -10.76 7.82
N ARG A 172 -20.59 -11.70 6.98
CA ARG A 172 -19.87 -12.96 6.73
C ARG A 172 -18.48 -12.70 6.15
N MET A 173 -18.38 -11.82 5.16
CA MET A 173 -17.11 -11.48 4.50
C MET A 173 -16.23 -10.61 5.40
N GLN A 174 -16.82 -9.66 6.13
CA GLN A 174 -16.12 -8.82 7.11
C GLN A 174 -15.47 -9.66 8.22
N TRP A 175 -16.01 -10.84 8.54
CA TRP A 175 -15.38 -11.76 9.50
C TRP A 175 -14.00 -12.24 9.03
N TRP A 176 -13.78 -12.35 7.73
CA TRP A 176 -12.47 -12.72 7.17
C TRP A 176 -11.45 -11.57 7.32
N CYS A 177 -11.94 -10.34 7.50
CA CYS A 177 -11.15 -9.14 7.76
C CYS A 177 -10.88 -9.03 9.27
N SER A 178 -9.86 -9.73 9.75
CA SER A 178 -9.52 -9.82 11.17
C SER A 178 -9.23 -8.44 11.80
N LYS A 179 -9.92 -8.13 12.91
CA LYS A 179 -9.57 -6.96 13.75
C LYS A 179 -8.35 -7.26 14.60
N GLY A 180 -7.56 -6.21 14.85
CA GLY A 180 -6.42 -6.26 15.75
C GLY A 180 -5.35 -7.25 15.27
N CYS A 181 -5.18 -7.43 13.96
CA CYS A 181 -4.12 -8.29 13.42
C CYS A 181 -2.75 -7.90 13.97
N THR A 182 -2.48 -6.60 14.01
CA THR A 182 -1.25 -6.05 14.60
C THR A 182 -1.10 -6.50 16.04
N ASP A 183 -2.13 -6.31 16.87
CA ASP A 183 -2.14 -6.74 18.27
C ASP A 183 -1.95 -8.25 18.42
N LYS A 184 -2.63 -9.07 17.61
CA LYS A 184 -2.48 -10.54 17.64
C LYS A 184 -1.09 -10.98 17.23
N VAL A 185 -0.50 -10.33 16.22
CA VAL A 185 0.87 -10.59 15.79
C VAL A 185 1.84 -10.22 16.91
N ILE A 186 1.64 -9.07 17.56
CA ILE A 186 2.42 -8.64 18.73
C ILE A 186 2.30 -9.64 19.87
N GLU A 187 1.08 -10.04 20.23
CA GLU A 187 0.80 -11.03 21.29
C GLU A 187 1.48 -12.36 20.98
N THR A 188 1.43 -12.80 19.71
CA THR A 188 2.03 -14.06 19.25
C THR A 188 3.56 -14.00 19.24
N LEU A 189 4.13 -12.89 18.79
CA LEU A 189 5.58 -12.72 18.68
C LEU A 189 6.25 -12.46 20.02
N LEU A 190 5.58 -11.77 20.95
CA LEU A 190 6.18 -11.28 22.19
C LEU A 190 5.80 -12.07 23.44
N GLY A 191 4.86 -13.03 23.35
CA GLY A 191 4.58 -14.04 24.37
C GLY A 191 4.49 -13.56 25.83
N ASN A 192 3.28 -13.46 26.38
CA ASN A 192 3.03 -13.21 27.82
C ASN A 192 3.58 -11.88 28.40
N ALA A 193 3.99 -10.91 27.60
CA ALA A 193 4.20 -9.55 28.11
C ALA A 193 2.83 -8.98 28.58
N GLU A 194 2.73 -8.60 29.86
CA GLU A 194 1.53 -7.95 30.41
C GLU A 194 1.19 -6.70 29.57
N ILE A 195 0.08 -6.78 28.84
CA ILE A 195 -0.47 -5.69 28.06
C ILE A 195 -1.07 -4.69 29.06
N PRO A 196 -0.63 -3.41 29.08
CA PRO A 196 -1.26 -2.42 29.94
C PRO A 196 -2.74 -2.24 29.58
N ASP A 197 -3.54 -2.03 30.61
CA ASP A 197 -5.00 -2.19 30.70
C ASP A 197 -5.80 -1.80 29.43
N LYS A 198 -6.59 -2.77 28.92
CA LYS A 198 -7.40 -2.65 27.69
C LYS A 198 -8.43 -1.51 27.75
N GLU A 199 -8.81 -1.05 28.95
CA GLU A 199 -9.80 0.01 29.14
C GLU A 199 -9.33 1.41 28.73
N LYS A 200 -8.03 1.66 28.57
CA LYS A 200 -7.50 2.95 28.10
C LYS A 200 -7.46 3.10 26.58
N ILE A 201 -7.62 2.00 25.82
CA ILE A 201 -7.64 2.02 24.35
C ILE A 201 -9.09 2.17 23.89
N LYS A 202 -9.74 3.28 24.27
CA LYS A 202 -11.05 3.62 23.72
C LYS A 202 -10.88 4.29 22.37
N ASP A 203 -11.37 3.62 21.33
CA ASP A 203 -12.06 4.18 20.16
C ASP A 203 -11.53 5.48 19.50
N GLU A 204 -10.20 5.68 19.48
CA GLU A 204 -9.63 6.76 18.68
C GLU A 204 -9.21 6.26 17.31
N MET A 205 -9.88 6.86 16.32
CA MET A 205 -9.66 6.77 14.87
C MET A 205 -8.17 6.66 14.52
N TYR A 206 -7.86 5.75 13.58
CA TYR A 206 -6.54 5.50 13.00
C TYR A 206 -5.72 6.81 12.83
N ASP A 207 -4.68 6.98 13.63
CA ASP A 207 -3.83 8.19 13.69
C ASP A 207 -2.46 8.00 13.01
N GLY A 208 -2.18 6.80 12.49
CA GLY A 208 -0.91 6.46 11.86
C GLY A 208 0.24 6.18 12.85
N MET A 209 -0.02 6.13 14.17
CA MET A 209 1.01 5.91 15.20
C MET A 209 1.14 4.45 15.63
N ASN A 210 0.65 3.49 14.84
CA ASN A 210 0.67 2.06 15.21
C ASN A 210 2.09 1.54 15.52
N SER A 211 3.11 2.01 14.82
CA SER A 211 4.51 1.64 15.07
C SER A 211 5.04 2.19 16.40
N ASP A 212 4.65 3.41 16.77
CA ASP A 212 5.06 4.05 18.02
C ASP A 212 4.32 3.44 19.22
N ARG A 213 3.03 3.13 19.04
CA ARG A 213 2.24 2.34 20.00
C ARG A 213 2.80 0.93 20.16
N LEU A 214 3.30 0.31 19.08
CA LEU A 214 4.03 -0.95 19.11
C LEU A 214 5.25 -0.85 20.02
N ILE A 215 6.09 0.14 19.77
CA ILE A 215 7.29 0.42 20.57
C ILE A 215 6.91 0.65 22.04
N ASP A 216 5.94 1.51 22.32
CA ASP A 216 5.51 1.79 23.68
C ASP A 216 4.81 0.60 24.37
N ARG A 217 4.18 -0.32 23.61
CA ARG A 217 3.54 -1.51 24.15
C ARG A 217 4.53 -2.64 24.44
N VAL A 218 5.63 -2.74 23.68
CA VAL A 218 6.73 -3.69 23.94
C VAL A 218 7.59 -3.24 25.14
N TRP A 219 7.75 -1.93 25.32
CA TRP A 219 8.78 -1.35 26.19
C TRP A 219 8.29 -0.35 27.24
N GLY A 220 7.00 -0.02 27.27
CA GLY A 220 6.41 0.96 28.20
C GLY A 220 5.73 0.35 29.43
N SER A 221 5.50 -0.97 29.46
CA SER A 221 5.11 -1.67 30.68
C SER A 221 6.38 -1.98 31.49
N GLY A 222 6.56 -1.30 32.62
CA GLY A 222 7.81 -1.13 33.36
C GLY A 222 8.54 -2.38 33.92
N LYS A 223 8.33 -3.57 33.35
CA LYS A 223 9.17 -4.77 33.52
C LYS A 223 10.24 -4.89 32.42
N ASN A 224 9.95 -4.41 31.21
CA ASN A 224 10.97 -4.19 30.18
C ASN A 224 11.28 -2.70 30.17
N LYS A 225 12.52 -2.30 30.46
CA LYS A 225 12.95 -0.95 30.11
C LYS A 225 12.90 -0.86 28.58
N LYS A 226 12.25 0.18 28.03
CA LYS A 226 12.64 0.71 26.71
C LYS A 226 14.16 0.71 26.69
N PRO A 227 14.83 0.02 25.74
CA PRO A 227 16.28 0.07 25.70
C PRO A 227 16.60 1.55 25.78
N GLU A 228 17.20 1.95 26.89
CA GLU A 228 17.71 3.30 27.03
C GLU A 228 18.70 3.35 25.89
N HIS A 229 18.35 4.05 24.81
CA HIS A 229 19.36 4.51 23.88
C HIS A 229 20.18 5.49 24.72
N ASN A 230 21.13 4.92 25.44
CA ASN A 230 22.15 5.63 26.13
C ASN A 230 22.91 6.33 25.00
N ASP A 231 22.57 7.58 24.75
CA ASP A 231 23.31 8.49 23.86
C ASP A 231 24.75 8.74 24.37
N THR A 232 25.20 8.01 25.40
CA THR A 232 26.61 7.77 25.64
C THR A 232 27.15 6.86 24.54
N LYS A 233 27.63 7.45 23.43
CA LYS A 233 28.67 7.03 22.43
C LYS A 233 29.04 5.55 22.16
N GLN A 234 28.50 4.55 22.85
CA GLN A 234 29.01 3.19 22.98
C GLN A 234 28.03 2.14 22.45
N ASP A 235 26.76 2.50 22.21
CA ASP A 235 25.69 1.62 21.67
C ASP A 235 25.04 2.16 20.38
N LYS A 236 25.82 2.75 19.46
CA LYS A 236 25.33 3.04 18.10
C LYS A 236 25.95 2.06 17.13
N LYS A 237 25.20 1.02 16.78
CA LYS A 237 25.51 0.22 15.61
C LYS A 237 25.44 1.11 14.38
N ASN A 238 26.38 0.93 13.46
CA ASN A 238 26.32 1.57 12.16
C ASN A 238 25.21 0.91 11.34
N HIS A 239 24.26 1.68 10.85
CA HIS A 239 23.25 1.20 9.92
C HIS A 239 23.80 1.29 8.50
N ILE A 240 24.06 0.15 7.87
CA ILE A 240 24.69 0.08 6.55
C ILE A 240 23.67 -0.39 5.52
N LEU A 241 23.52 0.35 4.41
CA LEU A 241 22.68 -0.02 3.28
C LEU A 241 23.55 -0.43 2.09
N TYR A 242 23.44 -1.67 1.63
CA TYR A 242 23.99 -2.13 0.36
C TYR A 242 22.88 -2.12 -0.70
N CYS A 243 23.10 -1.42 -1.80
CA CYS A 243 22.21 -1.41 -2.95
C CYS A 243 22.80 -2.31 -4.05
N VAL A 244 22.02 -3.28 -4.50
CA VAL A 244 22.46 -4.31 -5.44
C VAL A 244 21.39 -4.52 -6.51
N ASP A 245 21.75 -4.45 -7.79
CA ASP A 245 20.87 -4.84 -8.89
C ASP A 245 21.22 -6.26 -9.33
N TRP A 246 20.40 -7.23 -8.95
CA TRP A 246 20.62 -8.64 -9.30
C TRP A 246 20.59 -8.90 -10.81
N LYS A 247 19.87 -8.10 -11.61
CA LYS A 247 19.76 -8.32 -13.06
C LYS A 247 21.03 -7.90 -13.79
N THR A 248 21.80 -6.98 -13.23
CA THR A 248 23.00 -6.41 -13.85
C THR A 248 24.29 -6.73 -13.07
N CYS A 249 24.16 -7.30 -11.86
CA CYS A 249 25.29 -7.74 -11.04
C CYS A 249 26.10 -8.81 -11.76
N SER A 250 27.41 -8.58 -11.88
CA SER A 250 28.34 -9.63 -12.29
C SER A 250 28.53 -10.64 -11.13
N PRO A 251 28.91 -11.90 -11.42
CA PRO A 251 29.22 -12.89 -10.38
C PRO A 251 30.24 -12.39 -9.34
N ASN A 252 31.17 -11.51 -9.74
CA ASN A 252 32.20 -10.95 -8.87
C ASN A 252 31.60 -10.04 -7.78
N VAL A 253 30.57 -9.24 -8.10
CA VAL A 253 29.93 -8.35 -7.10
C VAL A 253 29.22 -9.16 -6.01
N LEU A 254 28.75 -10.38 -6.33
CA LEU A 254 28.14 -11.27 -5.35
C LEU A 254 29.17 -11.90 -4.43
N GLU A 255 30.34 -12.28 -4.97
CA GLU A 255 31.47 -12.76 -4.16
C GLU A 255 32.00 -11.66 -3.25
N GLU A 256 32.14 -10.43 -3.75
CA GLU A 256 32.53 -9.25 -2.97
C GLU A 256 31.51 -8.94 -1.87
N LEU A 257 30.21 -8.92 -2.19
CA LEU A 257 29.17 -8.70 -1.20
C LEU A 257 29.19 -9.78 -0.12
N LYS A 258 29.40 -11.04 -0.52
CA LYS A 258 29.50 -12.14 0.43
C LYS A 258 30.71 -11.99 1.35
N GLU A 259 31.88 -11.69 0.80
CA GLU A 259 33.10 -11.47 1.59
C GLU A 259 32.93 -10.31 2.57
N VAL A 260 32.29 -9.22 2.14
CA VAL A 260 32.00 -8.09 3.02
C VAL A 260 31.04 -8.51 4.13
N VAL A 261 29.92 -9.14 3.79
CA VAL A 261 28.86 -9.54 4.73
C VAL A 261 29.35 -10.60 5.74
N ASP A 262 30.22 -11.52 5.33
CA ASP A 262 30.82 -12.55 6.20
C ASP A 262 31.82 -11.95 7.20
N ASN A 263 32.41 -10.79 6.88
CA ASN A 263 33.40 -10.10 7.72
C ASN A 263 32.81 -8.95 8.56
N ILE A 264 31.51 -8.71 8.49
CA ILE A 264 30.86 -7.67 9.31
C ILE A 264 30.72 -8.16 10.75
N ASP A 265 31.15 -7.30 11.67
CA ASP A 265 30.82 -7.43 13.08
C ASP A 265 29.39 -6.93 13.33
N TYR A 266 28.45 -7.86 13.43
CA TYR A 266 27.03 -7.57 13.66
C TYR A 266 26.73 -7.05 15.06
N GLU A 267 27.69 -7.07 16.00
CA GLU A 267 27.55 -6.34 17.27
C GLU A 267 27.69 -4.83 17.06
N LEU A 268 28.40 -4.41 16.01
CA LEU A 268 28.71 -3.02 15.69
C LEU A 268 27.98 -2.47 14.47
N ALA A 269 27.29 -3.31 13.69
CA ALA A 269 26.59 -2.88 12.48
C ALA A 269 25.29 -3.66 12.24
N ASP A 270 24.25 -2.93 11.80
CA ASP A 270 23.02 -3.49 11.27
C ASP A 270 23.03 -3.31 9.74
N VAL A 271 22.96 -4.41 9.01
CA VAL A 271 23.12 -4.43 7.56
C VAL A 271 21.77 -4.62 6.88
N THR A 272 21.43 -3.72 5.95
CA THR A 272 20.31 -3.88 5.03
C THR A 272 20.84 -4.04 3.61
N ILE A 273 20.37 -5.06 2.89
CA ILE A 273 20.61 -5.22 1.45
C ILE A 273 19.30 -4.89 0.73
N LEU A 274 19.33 -3.85 -0.11
CA LEU A 274 18.26 -3.50 -1.03
C LEU A 274 18.57 -4.08 -2.40
N THR A 275 17.71 -4.96 -2.89
CA THR A 275 17.87 -5.62 -4.19
C THR A 275 16.61 -5.58 -5.04
N ASN A 276 16.71 -5.74 -6.36
CA ASN A 276 15.52 -5.88 -7.18
C ASN A 276 14.85 -7.25 -7.01
N VAL A 277 13.56 -7.36 -7.35
CA VAL A 277 12.83 -8.63 -7.24
C VAL A 277 13.55 -9.73 -8.01
N PHE A 278 13.87 -10.81 -7.30
CA PHE A 278 14.37 -12.05 -7.89
C PHE A 278 13.35 -12.51 -8.93
N THR A 279 13.75 -12.67 -10.19
CA THR A 279 12.94 -13.43 -11.14
C THR A 279 12.72 -14.83 -10.55
N ASP A 280 11.58 -15.49 -10.82
CA ASP A 280 11.17 -16.79 -10.23
C ASP A 280 12.12 -17.98 -10.49
N ASN A 281 13.37 -17.71 -10.89
CA ASN A 281 14.45 -18.67 -10.90
C ASN A 281 14.74 -19.12 -9.44
N LEU A 282 14.22 -20.30 -9.10
CA LEU A 282 14.49 -21.06 -7.87
C LEU A 282 15.95 -20.99 -7.35
N PRO A 283 17.00 -21.03 -8.21
CA PRO A 283 18.38 -20.97 -7.75
C PRO A 283 18.74 -19.67 -7.02
N THR A 284 18.19 -18.53 -7.43
CA THR A 284 18.50 -17.21 -6.85
C THR A 284 17.88 -17.05 -5.46
N LYS A 285 16.62 -17.46 -5.30
CA LYS A 285 15.95 -17.42 -3.99
C LYS A 285 16.65 -18.36 -3.00
N GLN A 286 17.11 -19.53 -3.46
CA GLN A 286 17.88 -20.45 -2.63
C GLN A 286 19.29 -19.91 -2.29
N TYR A 287 19.92 -19.15 -3.19
CA TYR A 287 21.21 -18.50 -2.97
C TYR A 287 21.12 -17.48 -1.82
N PHE A 288 20.19 -16.52 -1.87
CA PHE A 288 20.02 -15.50 -0.82
C PHE A 288 19.66 -16.11 0.55
N HIS A 289 18.76 -17.10 0.56
CA HIS A 289 18.35 -17.75 1.82
C HIS A 289 19.44 -18.62 2.47
N ARG A 290 20.43 -19.08 1.70
CA ARG A 290 21.50 -19.97 2.21
C ARG A 290 22.80 -19.24 2.51
N MET A 291 23.07 -18.12 1.83
CA MET A 291 24.39 -17.47 1.89
C MET A 291 24.42 -16.19 2.70
N ILE A 292 23.28 -15.53 2.91
CA ILE A 292 23.24 -14.30 3.69
C ILE A 292 22.95 -14.63 5.16
N PRO A 293 23.75 -14.14 6.12
CA PRO A 293 23.50 -14.29 7.54
C PRO A 293 22.10 -13.83 7.94
N ARG A 294 21.52 -14.48 8.96
CA ARG A 294 20.16 -14.15 9.43
C ARG A 294 20.01 -12.72 9.95
N ASP A 295 21.12 -12.13 10.40
CA ASP A 295 21.18 -10.78 10.96
C ASP A 295 21.16 -9.69 9.89
N VAL A 296 21.22 -10.06 8.60
CA VAL A 296 21.10 -9.13 7.47
C VAL A 296 19.65 -8.99 7.05
N ARG A 297 19.15 -7.74 7.04
CA ARG A 297 17.82 -7.42 6.53
C ARG A 297 17.84 -7.36 5.00
N ILE A 298 17.02 -8.15 4.32
CA ILE A 298 16.89 -8.08 2.85
C ILE A 298 15.59 -7.38 2.48
N LEU A 299 15.69 -6.33 1.68
CA LEU A 299 14.55 -5.60 1.11
C LEU A 299 14.57 -5.76 -0.40
N THR A 300 13.41 -6.05 -0.97
CA THR A 300 13.25 -6.11 -2.42
C THR A 300 12.50 -4.88 -2.94
N TYR A 301 12.98 -4.32 -4.04
CA TYR A 301 12.27 -3.29 -4.79
C TYR A 301 11.89 -3.82 -6.17
N THR A 302 10.72 -3.41 -6.65
CA THR A 302 10.30 -3.69 -8.02
C THR A 302 10.60 -2.44 -8.84
N LYS A 303 11.46 -2.55 -9.86
CA LYS A 303 11.60 -1.48 -10.86
C LYS A 303 10.23 -1.30 -11.50
N LEU A 304 9.57 -0.18 -11.21
CA LEU A 304 8.33 0.19 -11.92
C LEU A 304 8.70 0.30 -13.41
N PRO A 305 7.91 -0.27 -14.33
CA PRO A 305 8.31 -0.45 -15.72
C PRO A 305 8.36 0.85 -16.55
N TYR A 306 8.25 2.03 -15.94
CA TYR A 306 8.49 3.30 -16.59
C TYR A 306 9.23 4.30 -15.68
N GLU A 307 10.37 4.78 -16.16
CA GLU A 307 11.11 5.96 -15.70
C GLU A 307 10.49 7.19 -16.35
N GLY A 308 9.41 7.72 -15.75
CA GLY A 308 9.00 9.10 -16.04
C GLY A 308 9.68 10.03 -15.05
N ASP A 309 9.86 11.30 -15.41
CA ASP A 309 10.21 12.41 -14.51
C ASP A 309 9.22 12.43 -13.34
N SER A 310 9.49 11.61 -12.34
CA SER A 310 8.64 11.45 -11.18
C SER A 310 9.02 12.60 -10.27
N THR A 311 8.07 13.51 -10.07
CA THR A 311 8.13 14.50 -8.99
C THR A 311 8.71 13.84 -7.74
N SER A 312 9.68 14.52 -7.12
CA SER A 312 10.42 14.06 -5.92
C SER A 312 9.51 13.41 -4.86
N GLN A 313 8.26 13.84 -4.72
CA GLN A 313 7.27 13.28 -3.81
C GLN A 313 6.91 11.81 -4.04
N PHE A 314 6.76 11.36 -5.30
CA PHE A 314 6.44 9.95 -5.60
C PHE A 314 7.63 9.05 -5.29
N ILE A 315 8.83 9.51 -5.64
CA ILE A 315 10.09 8.80 -5.32
C ILE A 315 10.25 8.69 -3.80
N MET A 316 10.01 9.78 -3.07
CA MET A 316 10.06 9.77 -1.60
C MET A 316 9.05 8.79 -0.99
N TYR A 317 7.81 8.77 -1.49
CA TYR A 317 6.80 7.83 -1.00
C TYR A 317 7.19 6.37 -1.21
N ASP A 318 7.72 6.02 -2.39
CA ASP A 318 8.14 4.64 -2.68
C ASP A 318 9.38 4.24 -1.85
N ILE A 319 10.29 5.20 -1.59
CA ILE A 319 11.43 5.01 -0.67
C ILE A 319 10.95 4.81 0.76
N GLU A 320 10.01 5.63 1.26
CA GLU A 320 9.42 5.46 2.59
C GLU A 320 8.68 4.14 2.71
N ARG A 321 7.97 3.72 1.67
CA ARG A 321 7.30 2.42 1.62
C ARG A 321 8.29 1.25 1.68
N THR A 322 9.44 1.36 1.00
CA THR A 322 10.44 0.27 0.95
C THR A 322 11.39 0.27 2.15
N LEU A 323 12.01 1.40 2.48
CA LEU A 323 13.01 1.52 3.55
C LEU A 323 12.39 1.87 4.92
N GLY A 324 11.13 2.32 4.95
CA GLY A 324 10.47 2.78 6.16
C GLY A 324 11.08 4.08 6.71
N ARG A 325 10.98 4.24 8.03
CA ARG A 325 11.61 5.35 8.75
C ARG A 325 13.11 5.15 9.05
N SER A 326 13.70 4.03 8.64
CA SER A 326 15.11 3.66 8.89
C SER A 326 16.08 4.77 8.45
N ARG A 327 17.15 4.97 9.23
CA ARG A 327 18.26 5.87 8.95
C ARG A 327 19.51 5.01 8.70
N TYR A 328 20.35 5.41 7.75
CA TYR A 328 21.56 4.69 7.37
C TYR A 328 22.77 5.62 7.46
N ASP A 329 23.82 5.16 8.14
CA ASP A 329 25.08 5.88 8.33
C ASP A 329 25.99 5.75 7.11
N TYR A 330 25.94 4.59 6.44
CA TYR A 330 26.72 4.28 5.25
C TYR A 330 25.84 3.67 4.17
N ILE A 331 26.04 4.10 2.93
CA ILE A 331 25.36 3.52 1.77
C ILE A 331 26.39 3.15 0.72
N TYR A 332 26.36 1.89 0.32
CA TYR A 332 27.21 1.33 -0.72
C TYR A 332 26.34 0.93 -1.89
N ASP A 333 26.41 1.70 -2.98
CA ASP A 333 25.76 1.33 -4.23
C ASP A 333 26.71 0.47 -5.06
N LEU A 334 26.47 -0.84 -5.04
CA LEU A 334 27.22 -1.83 -5.81
C LEU A 334 26.57 -2.06 -7.19
N SER A 335 25.65 -1.20 -7.58
CA SER A 335 24.91 -1.29 -8.82
C SER A 335 24.76 0.05 -9.53
N PRO A 336 24.41 0.06 -10.82
CA PRO A 336 23.72 1.19 -11.40
C PRO A 336 22.24 1.07 -11.03
N LEU A 337 21.86 1.36 -9.78
CA LEU A 337 20.43 1.45 -9.46
C LEU A 337 19.80 2.47 -10.42
N PRO A 338 18.68 2.15 -11.09
CA PRO A 338 18.03 3.10 -12.01
C PRO A 338 17.42 4.32 -11.30
N ARG A 339 17.56 4.44 -9.97
CA ARG A 339 17.05 5.55 -9.19
C ARG A 339 18.10 6.02 -8.20
N ASP A 340 18.14 7.33 -7.97
CA ASP A 340 18.93 8.02 -6.94
C ASP A 340 18.52 7.67 -5.48
N TRP A 341 17.97 6.47 -5.24
CA TRP A 341 17.55 6.00 -3.92
C TRP A 341 18.65 6.12 -2.86
N PRO A 342 19.93 5.81 -3.15
CA PRO A 342 21.02 6.10 -2.23
C PRO A 342 21.10 7.58 -1.83
N LYS A 343 20.93 8.51 -2.77
CA LYS A 343 20.95 9.96 -2.49
C LYS A 343 19.82 10.38 -1.56
N TYR A 344 18.64 9.81 -1.75
CA TYR A 344 17.44 10.14 -0.96
C TYR A 344 17.43 9.49 0.43
N ALA A 345 18.00 8.29 0.56
CA ALA A 345 18.23 7.65 1.85
C ALA A 345 19.23 8.44 2.73
N ILE A 346 20.18 9.16 2.11
CA ILE A 346 21.12 10.08 2.80
C ILE A 346 20.41 11.35 3.29
N THR A 347 19.48 11.94 2.51
CA THR A 347 18.86 13.25 2.84
C THR A 347 18.04 13.29 4.14
N LYS A 348 17.72 12.16 4.76
CA LYS A 348 17.19 12.15 6.15
C LYS A 348 18.17 12.70 7.18
N LYS A 349 19.47 12.79 6.85
CA LYS A 349 20.48 13.45 7.68
C LYS A 349 20.30 14.98 7.71
N ASN A 350 19.70 15.57 6.67
CA ASN A 350 19.58 17.04 6.52
C ASN A 350 18.14 17.58 6.70
N LEU A 351 17.11 16.73 6.66
CA LEU A 351 15.72 17.16 6.88
C LEU A 351 15.32 17.27 8.37
N GLY A 352 16.27 17.05 9.28
CA GLY A 352 16.07 17.14 10.73
C GLY A 352 16.61 18.41 11.38
N GLU A 353 17.12 19.38 10.61
CA GLU A 353 17.65 20.65 11.15
C GLU A 353 16.80 21.89 10.82
N ASP A 354 15.68 21.77 10.09
CA ASP A 354 14.80 22.90 9.74
C ASP A 354 13.43 22.90 10.46
N GLU A 355 13.34 22.32 11.66
CA GLU A 355 12.23 22.56 12.60
C GLU A 355 12.75 23.04 13.96
N GLU A 356 13.64 24.05 13.97
CA GLU A 356 13.84 24.94 15.12
C GLU A 356 14.63 26.20 14.70
N SER A 357 13.95 27.16 14.05
CA SER A 357 14.25 28.61 14.18
C SER A 357 13.11 29.46 13.65
#